data_AF-A0A5C7K226-F1
#
_entry.id   AF-A0A5C7K226-F1
#
_cell.length_a   1.000
_cell.length_b   1.000
_cell.length_c   1.000
_cell.angle_alpha   90.00
_cell.angle_beta   90.00
_cell.angle_gamma   90.00
#
_symmetry.space_group_name_H-M   'P 1'
#
loop_
_entity.id
_entity.type
_entity.pdbx_description
1 polymer ?
#
loop_
_entity_poly.entity_id
_entity_poly.type
_entity_poly.pdbx_seq_one_letter_code
_entity_poly.pdbx_strand_id
1 'polypeptide(L)' 'VLICRSGRRSVEAGEHLESEGFQNVINVRYGFEGDRDEHMHRNVINGWRVDGLPWEQS' A
#
# COMPACT_ATOMS: atom_id res chain seq x y z
N VAL A 1 9.00 -2.05 6.42
CA VAL A 1 7.62 -1.69 6.02
C VAL A 1 7.65 -1.22 4.58
N LEU A 2 6.76 -1.73 3.73
CA LEU A 2 6.64 -1.40 2.32
C LEU A 2 5.25 -0.83 2.04
N ILE A 3 5.20 0.20 1.22
CA ILE A 3 3.95 0.79 0.74
C ILE A 3 4.07 1.07 -0.75
N CYS A 4 3.02 0.77 -1.49
CA CYS A 4 2.84 1.23 -2.86
C CYS A 4 1.45 1.85 -3.01
N ARG A 5 1.06 2.25 -4.23
CA ARG A 5 -0.24 2.89 -4.48
C ARG A 5 -1.45 2.08 -3.96
N SER A 6 -1.45 0.77 -4.13
CA SER A 6 -2.63 -0.08 -3.88
C SER A 6 -2.30 -1.42 -3.20
N GLY A 7 -1.17 -1.50 -2.49
CA GLY A 7 -0.70 -2.71 -1.78
C GLY A 7 -0.19 -3.87 -2.66
N ARG A 8 -0.48 -3.92 -3.98
CA ARG A 8 -0.14 -5.07 -4.84
C ARG A 8 1.36 -5.22 -5.10
N ARG A 9 2.04 -4.17 -5.56
CA ARG A 9 3.49 -4.22 -5.88
C ARG A 9 4.36 -4.36 -4.64
N SER A 10 3.86 -3.90 -3.49
CA SER A 10 4.58 -4.00 -2.22
C SER A 10 4.51 -5.40 -1.60
N VAL A 11 3.62 -6.29 -2.08
CA VAL A 11 3.68 -7.73 -1.77
C VAL A 11 4.87 -8.37 -2.46
N GLU A 12 4.99 -8.22 -3.78
CA GLU A 12 6.10 -8.79 -4.57
C GLU A 12 7.46 -8.27 -4.08
N ALA A 13 7.55 -6.97 -3.78
CA ALA A 13 8.76 -6.41 -3.16
C ALA A 13 9.03 -7.00 -1.76
N GLY A 14 7.98 -7.32 -1.00
CA GLY A 14 8.10 -7.93 0.32
C GLY A 14 8.62 -9.36 0.23
N GLU A 15 8.03 -10.16 -0.66
CA GLU A 15 8.47 -11.53 -0.95
C GLU A 15 9.94 -11.58 -1.40
N HIS A 16 10.36 -10.61 -2.23
CA HIS A 16 11.76 -10.50 -2.61
C HIS A 16 12.67 -10.18 -1.42
N LEU A 17 12.31 -9.22 -0.56
CA LEU A 17 13.10 -8.92 0.64
C LEU A 17 13.16 -10.11 1.61
N GLU A 18 12.05 -10.81 1.82
CA GLU A 18 12.03 -12.03 2.63
C GLU A 18 12.98 -13.09 2.05
N SER A 19 13.01 -13.24 0.72
CA SER A 19 13.94 -14.16 0.03
C SER A 19 15.42 -13.79 0.20
N GLU A 20 15.72 -12.51 0.41
CA GLU A 20 17.07 -11.98 0.70
C GLU A 20 17.39 -12.00 2.21
N GLY A 21 16.54 -12.61 3.04
CA GLY A 21 16.79 -12.82 4.47
C GLY A 21 16.32 -11.68 5.39
N PHE A 22 15.56 -10.70 4.88
CA PHE A 22 14.95 -9.69 5.74
C PHE A 22 13.84 -10.32 6.60
N GLN A 23 13.96 -10.20 7.92
CA GLN A 23 13.04 -10.91 8.84
C GLN A 23 11.79 -10.12 9.22
N ASN A 24 11.82 -8.80 9.15
CA ASN A 24 10.73 -7.91 9.60
C ASN A 24 10.14 -7.13 8.42
N VAL A 25 9.59 -7.86 7.46
CA VAL A 25 8.94 -7.30 6.27
C VAL A 25 7.44 -7.15 6.54
N ILE A 26 6.92 -5.95 6.33
CA ILE A 26 5.51 -5.62 6.59
C ILE A 26 5.00 -4.87 5.37
N ASN A 27 3.90 -5.34 4.79
CA ASN A 27 3.21 -4.67 3.69
C ASN A 27 2.02 -3.84 4.24
N VAL A 28 1.92 -2.57 3.82
CA VAL A 28 0.74 -1.74 4.11
C VAL A 28 -0.43 -2.22 3.24
N ARG A 29 -1.40 -2.88 3.87
CA ARG A 29 -2.61 -3.37 3.22
C ARG A 29 -3.34 -2.21 2.53
N TYR A 30 -3.78 -2.44 1.28
CA TYR A 30 -4.39 -1.43 0.39
C TYR A 30 -3.48 -0.28 -0.06
N GLY A 31 -2.28 -0.15 0.49
CA GLY A 31 -1.34 0.89 0.07
C GLY A 31 -1.82 2.31 0.38
N PHE A 32 -1.31 3.28 -0.38
CA PHE A 32 -1.56 4.69 -0.12
C PHE A 32 -2.94 5.18 -0.59
N GLU A 33 -3.31 4.86 -1.83
CA GLU A 33 -4.53 5.35 -2.47
C GLU A 33 -5.66 4.30 -2.51
N GLY A 34 -5.40 3.06 -2.09
CA GLY A 34 -6.40 2.01 -2.07
C GLY A 34 -6.73 1.42 -3.44
N ASP A 35 -7.81 0.63 -3.45
CA ASP A 35 -8.42 0.02 -4.63
C ASP A 35 -9.19 1.04 -5.48
N ARG A 36 -9.61 0.60 -6.68
CA ARG A 36 -10.50 1.40 -7.53
C ARG A 36 -11.95 1.13 -7.17
N ASP A 37 -12.77 2.17 -7.16
CA ASP A 37 -14.23 2.05 -7.09
C ASP A 37 -14.86 1.65 -8.43
N GLU A 38 -16.19 1.56 -8.44
CA GLU A 38 -16.98 1.23 -9.64
C GLU A 38 -16.82 2.25 -10.79
N HIS A 39 -16.33 3.47 -10.47
CA HIS A 39 -16.04 4.53 -11.42
C HIS A 39 -14.54 4.61 -11.77
N MET A 40 -13.75 3.62 -11.36
CA MET A 40 -12.30 3.53 -11.58
C MET A 40 -11.45 4.60 -10.87
N HIS A 41 -12.01 5.27 -9.86
CA HIS A 41 -11.31 6.24 -9.01
C HIS A 41 -10.68 5.59 -7.79
N ARG A 42 -9.58 6.18 -7.30
CA ARG A 42 -8.91 5.79 -6.05
C ARG A 42 -9.15 6.83 -4.96
N ASN A 43 -8.74 6.52 -3.74
CA ASN A 43 -8.97 7.33 -2.54
C ASN A 43 -10.45 7.41 -2.14
N VAL A 44 -11.20 6.32 -2.38
CA VAL A 44 -12.64 6.24 -2.11
C VAL A 44 -12.97 5.10 -1.15
N ILE A 45 -12.50 3.88 -1.42
CA ILE A 45 -12.92 2.67 -0.68
C ILE A 45 -12.04 2.38 0.54
N ASN A 46 -10.71 2.46 0.38
CA ASN A 46 -9.74 2.06 1.39
C ASN A 46 -8.37 2.72 1.15
N GLY A 47 -7.39 2.39 1.99
CA GLY A 47 -6.00 2.84 1.85
C GLY A 47 -5.65 3.97 2.83
N TRP A 48 -4.35 4.24 2.96
CA TRP A 48 -3.79 5.18 3.94
C TRP A 48 -4.51 6.53 3.98
N ARG A 49 -4.82 7.09 2.80
CA ARG A 49 -5.54 8.39 2.71
C ARG A 49 -6.98 8.31 3.17
N VAL A 50 -7.68 7.21 2.87
CA VAL A 50 -9.08 7.00 3.26
C VAL A 50 -9.19 6.74 4.76
N ASP A 51 -8.21 6.03 5.33
CA ASP A 51 -8.13 5.73 6.76
C ASP A 51 -7.76 6.96 7.62
N GLY A 52 -7.56 8.14 7.01
CA GLY A 52 -7.27 9.39 7.72
C GLY A 52 -5.88 9.44 8.37
N LEU A 53 -4.95 8.59 7.93
CA LEU A 53 -3.59 8.58 8.45
C LEU A 53 -2.80 9.81 7.97
N PRO A 54 -1.81 10.31 8.74
CA PRO A 54 -1.06 11.51 8.36
C PRO A 54 -0.39 11.40 6.99
N TRP A 55 -0.57 12.42 6.14
CA TRP A 55 0.10 12.58 4.85
C TRP A 55 0.01 14.04 4.39
N GLU A 56 0.89 14.44 3.47
CA GLU A 56 0.87 15.76 2.83
C GLU A 56 1.25 15.65 1.34
N GLN A 57 0.92 16.67 0.55
CA GLN A 57 1.36 16.85 -0.83
C GLN A 57 1.74 18.31 -1.03
N SER A 58 3.00 18.55 -1.43
CA SER A 58 3.57 19.86 -1.74
C SER A 58 3.73 20.08 -3.24
#